data_AF-A0A1Y3APH6-F1
#
_entry.id   AF-A0A1Y3APH6-F1
#
_cell.length_a   1.000
_cell.length_b   1.000
_cell.length_c   1.000
_cell.angle_alpha   90.00
_cell.angle_beta   90.00
_cell.angle_gamma   90.00
#
_symmetry.space_group_name_H-M   'P 1'
#
loop_
_entity.id
_entity.type
_entity.pdbx_description
1 polymer ?
#
loop_
_entity_poly.entity_id
_entity_poly.type
_entity_poly.pdbx_seq_one_letter_code
_entity_poly.pdbx_strand_id
1 'polypeptide(L)'
;MFDMLTGKPPFVSSNRNKTIAKILHAELKFPKHLTHDAKDLIRKLLRRAPELRLGGGTDDATPVKQHTFFKKINWDEVFFKRLSPPFRPMLHSVDDVSQFDTKFTEQMPIDSPEESSHLSRSINEMFIGFTYVAPSVLEEMNRHDLIGGHVRNYSNSNIKHSIQQQQQPQQALPPPPPPPSRS
;
A
#
# COMPACT_ATOMS: atom_id res chain seq x y z
N MET A 1 12.33 -3.47 10.38
CA MET A 1 13.62 -4.19 10.47
C MET A 1 13.99 -4.47 11.93
N PHE A 2 14.30 -3.46 12.75
CA PHE A 2 14.66 -3.68 14.17
C PHE A 2 13.61 -4.51 14.91
N ASP A 3 12.33 -4.20 14.71
CA ASP A 3 11.21 -4.93 15.31
C ASP A 3 11.21 -6.42 14.89
N MET A 4 11.27 -6.71 13.59
CA MET A 4 11.35 -8.09 13.08
C MET A 4 12.54 -8.89 13.64
N LEU A 5 13.68 -8.24 13.93
CA LEU A 5 14.86 -8.92 14.49
C LEU A 5 14.86 -9.02 16.02
N THR A 6 14.03 -8.27 16.73
CA THR A 6 14.09 -8.16 18.20
C THR A 6 12.75 -8.38 18.90
N GLY A 7 11.66 -8.47 18.15
CA GLY A 7 10.28 -8.59 18.63
C GLY A 7 9.69 -7.33 19.27
N LYS A 8 10.37 -6.17 19.17
CA LYS A 8 9.85 -4.90 19.71
C LYS A 8 10.40 -3.67 18.98
N PRO A 9 9.68 -2.53 19.01
CA PRO A 9 10.18 -1.27 18.47
C PRO A 9 11.45 -0.77 19.19
N PRO A 10 12.34 -0.04 18.49
CA PRO A 10 13.58 0.48 19.08
C PRO A 10 13.36 1.58 20.13
N PHE A 11 12.25 2.32 20.04
CA PHE A 11 11.91 3.40 20.96
C PHE A 11 10.49 3.19 21.49
N VAL A 12 10.37 2.92 22.79
CA VAL A 12 9.08 2.75 23.47
C VAL A 12 9.14 3.46 24.81
N SER A 13 8.04 4.08 25.22
CA SER A 13 7.87 4.72 26.53
C SER A 13 6.42 4.66 26.97
N SER A 14 6.14 5.01 28.23
CA SER A 14 4.80 4.99 28.82
C SER A 14 3.81 6.02 28.24
N ASN A 15 4.29 7.05 27.53
CA ASN A 15 3.43 8.01 26.86
C ASN A 15 4.03 8.49 25.54
N ARG A 16 3.17 9.02 24.66
CA ARG A 16 3.53 9.46 23.30
C ARG A 16 4.64 10.50 23.28
N ASN A 17 4.57 11.52 24.15
CA ASN A 17 5.56 12.60 24.19
C ASN A 17 6.96 12.08 24.55
N LYS A 18 7.05 11.16 25.52
CA LYS A 18 8.32 10.51 25.89
C LYS A 18 8.83 9.61 24.76
N THR A 19 7.96 8.92 24.03
CA THR A 19 8.36 8.13 22.86
C THR A 19 8.93 9.04 21.75
N ILE A 20 8.29 10.17 21.46
CA ILE A 20 8.80 11.16 20.52
C ILE A 20 10.18 11.68 20.97
N ALA A 21 10.32 12.06 22.24
CA ALA A 21 11.62 12.49 22.78
C ALA A 21 12.71 11.41 22.61
N LYS A 22 12.37 10.13 22.80
CA LYS A 22 13.29 9.02 22.54
C LYS A 22 13.67 8.89 21.07
N ILE A 23 12.71 9.01 20.15
CA ILE A 23 12.99 8.99 18.70
C ILE A 23 13.98 10.11 18.33
N LEU A 24 13.78 11.30 18.89
CA LEU A 24 14.59 12.48 18.58
C LEU A 24 15.98 12.44 19.23
N HIS A 25 16.12 11.86 20.42
CA HIS A 25 17.34 12.06 21.22
C HIS A 25 17.97 10.79 21.81
N ALA A 26 17.20 9.73 22.06
CA ALA A 26 17.74 8.54 22.71
C ALA A 26 18.70 7.76 21.80
N GLU A 27 19.75 7.21 22.40
CA GLU A 27 20.68 6.31 21.72
C GLU A 27 20.02 4.98 21.39
N LEU A 28 20.36 4.43 20.23
CA LEU A 28 19.86 3.14 19.78
C LEU A 28 20.62 2.01 20.46
N LYS A 29 19.89 1.19 21.23
CA LYS A 29 20.45 0.03 21.95
C LYS A 29 20.16 -1.27 21.20
N PHE A 30 21.18 -2.11 21.07
CA PHE A 30 21.07 -3.38 20.36
C PHE A 30 21.24 -4.59 21.29
N PRO A 31 20.38 -5.61 21.18
CA PRO A 31 20.61 -6.90 21.82
C PRO A 31 21.92 -7.56 21.37
N LYS A 32 22.50 -8.40 22.23
CA LYS A 32 23.77 -9.11 21.96
C LYS A 32 23.68 -10.07 20.77
N HIS A 33 22.53 -10.72 20.60
CA HIS A 33 22.31 -11.73 19.55
C HIS A 33 22.26 -11.18 18.12
N LEU A 34 22.15 -9.87 17.93
CA LEU A 34 22.14 -9.30 16.59
C LEU A 34 23.53 -9.34 15.96
N THR A 35 23.60 -9.75 14.70
CA THR A 35 24.84 -9.76 13.91
C THR A 35 25.37 -8.34 13.68
N HIS A 36 26.67 -8.23 13.37
CA HIS A 36 27.28 -6.94 13.08
C HIS A 36 26.62 -6.25 11.88
N ASP A 37 26.42 -6.99 10.77
CA ASP A 37 25.77 -6.49 9.56
C ASP A 37 24.34 -5.95 9.84
N ALA A 38 23.57 -6.63 10.70
CA ALA A 38 22.22 -6.18 11.08
C ALA A 38 22.25 -4.88 11.89
N LYS A 39 23.15 -4.81 12.90
CA LYS A 39 23.32 -3.59 13.71
C LYS A 39 23.74 -2.42 12.83
N ASP A 40 24.64 -2.64 11.87
CA ASP A 40 25.14 -1.61 10.96
C ASP A 40 24.05 -1.07 10.04
N LEU A 41 23.29 -1.97 9.41
CA LEU A 41 22.16 -1.61 8.56
C LEU A 41 21.16 -0.73 9.32
N ILE A 42 20.75 -1.16 10.52
CA ILE A 42 19.77 -0.42 11.31
C ILE A 42 20.33 0.96 11.72
N ARG A 43 21.60 1.05 12.15
CA ARG A 43 22.21 2.35 12.51
C ARG A 43 22.15 3.32 11.34
N LYS A 44 22.45 2.86 10.13
CA LYS A 44 22.45 3.70 8.92
C LYS A 44 21.03 4.07 8.46
N LEU A 45 20.04 3.18 8.64
CA LEU A 45 18.63 3.46 8.36
C LEU A 45 17.98 4.40 9.40
N LEU A 46 18.42 4.36 10.66
CA LEU A 46 17.86 5.18 11.74
C LEU A 46 18.69 6.45 12.02
N ARG A 47 19.39 6.96 11.00
CA ARG A 47 20.02 8.29 11.04
C ARG A 47 18.94 9.37 11.14
N ARG A 48 19.15 10.32 12.06
CA ARG A 48 18.20 11.42 12.33
C ARG A 48 18.15 12.41 11.17
N ALA A 49 19.33 12.84 10.72
CA ALA A 49 19.55 13.57 9.49
C ALA A 49 19.09 12.72 8.29
N PRO A 50 18.00 13.08 7.58
CA PRO A 50 17.45 12.29 6.47
C PRO A 50 18.44 12.12 5.31
N GLU A 51 19.22 13.15 5.00
CA GLU A 51 20.23 13.19 3.94
C GLU A 51 21.42 12.25 4.21
N LEU A 52 21.67 11.94 5.48
CA LEU A 52 22.71 11.00 5.90
C LEU A 52 22.15 9.59 6.16
N ARG A 53 20.85 9.38 5.91
CA ARG A 53 20.20 8.08 6.04
C ARG A 53 20.55 7.22 4.83
N LEU A 54 20.80 5.94 5.06
CA LEU A 54 20.96 4.99 3.97
C LEU A 54 19.69 4.99 3.11
N GLY A 55 19.84 5.31 1.83
CA GLY A 55 18.73 5.47 0.89
C GLY A 55 18.12 6.87 0.81
N GLY A 56 18.64 7.85 1.56
CA GLY A 56 18.18 9.24 1.51
C GLY A 56 18.96 10.15 0.55
N GLY A 57 19.99 9.61 -0.12
CA GLY A 57 20.81 10.34 -1.10
C GLY A 57 20.29 10.21 -2.53
N THR A 58 21.04 10.74 -3.49
CA THR A 58 20.72 10.71 -4.93
C THR A 58 20.65 9.30 -5.51
N ASP A 59 21.39 8.36 -4.93
CA ASP A 59 21.46 6.97 -5.39
C ASP A 59 20.27 6.11 -4.90
N ASP A 60 19.34 6.73 -4.15
CA ASP A 60 18.10 6.15 -3.65
C ASP A 60 18.31 4.74 -3.05
N ALA A 61 17.59 3.71 -3.50
CA ALA A 61 17.65 2.38 -2.92
C ALA A 61 18.98 1.63 -3.16
N THR A 62 19.86 2.11 -4.03
CA THR A 62 21.09 1.39 -4.44
C THR A 62 22.01 1.05 -3.25
N PRO A 63 22.37 2.01 -2.37
CA PRO A 63 23.19 1.71 -1.20
C PRO A 63 22.52 0.76 -0.20
N VAL A 64 21.18 0.73 -0.15
CA VAL A 64 20.42 -0.23 0.67
C VAL A 64 20.60 -1.64 0.10
N LYS A 65 20.44 -1.80 -1.22
CA LYS A 65 20.59 -3.09 -1.93
C LYS A 65 21.99 -3.67 -1.82
N GLN A 66 23.02 -2.81 -1.83
CA GLN A 66 24.44 -3.19 -1.75
C GLN A 66 24.94 -3.46 -0.32
N HIS A 67 24.13 -3.18 0.71
CA HIS A 67 24.56 -3.37 2.10
C HIS A 67 24.89 -4.84 2.39
N THR A 68 25.94 -5.11 3.18
CA THR A 68 26.44 -6.47 3.49
C THR A 68 25.39 -7.39 4.11
N PHE A 69 24.43 -6.82 4.83
CA PHE A 69 23.25 -7.53 5.33
C PHE A 69 22.49 -8.31 4.23
N PHE A 70 22.42 -7.75 3.01
CA PHE A 70 21.75 -8.34 1.86
C PHE A 70 22.70 -9.05 0.88
N LYS A 71 23.96 -9.31 1.26
CA LYS A 71 24.97 -9.91 0.36
C LYS A 71 24.60 -11.25 -0.28
N LYS A 72 23.61 -11.96 0.29
CA LYS A 72 23.11 -13.25 -0.22
C LYS A 72 21.83 -13.12 -1.05
N ILE A 73 21.34 -11.89 -1.25
CA ILE A 73 20.08 -11.62 -1.95
C ILE A 73 20.38 -11.22 -3.39
N ASN A 74 19.83 -11.98 -4.34
CA ASN A 74 19.74 -11.56 -5.73
C ASN A 74 18.45 -10.73 -5.92
N TRP A 75 18.61 -9.42 -6.16
CA TRP A 75 17.48 -8.51 -6.29
C TRP A 75 16.63 -8.76 -7.55
N ASP A 76 17.22 -9.29 -8.62
CA ASP A 76 16.46 -9.64 -9.83
C ASP A 76 15.55 -10.85 -9.56
N GLU A 77 16.06 -11.85 -8.83
CA GLU A 77 15.23 -13.00 -8.42
C GLU A 77 14.12 -12.60 -7.45
N VAL A 78 14.35 -11.62 -6.57
CA VAL A 78 13.27 -11.02 -5.75
C VAL A 78 12.23 -10.37 -6.64
N PHE A 79 12.65 -9.53 -7.59
CA PHE A 79 11.75 -8.79 -8.49
C PHE A 79 10.88 -9.74 -9.33
N PHE A 80 11.47 -10.78 -9.89
CA PHE A 80 10.75 -11.80 -10.65
C PHE A 80 10.07 -12.87 -9.78
N LYS A 81 10.03 -12.69 -8.45
CA LYS A 81 9.43 -13.63 -7.48
C LYS A 81 9.94 -15.07 -7.60
N ARG A 82 11.22 -15.24 -7.96
CA ARG A 82 11.90 -16.53 -8.13
C ARG A 82 12.49 -17.08 -6.84
N LEU A 83 12.77 -16.22 -5.86
CA LEU A 83 13.20 -16.67 -4.53
C LEU A 83 12.02 -17.28 -3.77
N SER A 84 12.24 -18.49 -3.23
CA SER A 84 11.29 -19.07 -2.30
C SER A 84 11.26 -18.27 -0.99
N PRO A 85 10.08 -17.87 -0.49
CA PRO A 85 9.99 -17.22 0.80
C PRO A 85 10.41 -18.19 1.92
N PRO A 86 11.09 -17.71 2.97
CA PRO A 86 11.53 -18.55 4.09
C PRO A 86 10.38 -19.05 4.96
N PHE A 87 9.24 -18.36 4.92
CA PHE A 87 8.00 -18.75 5.59
C PHE A 87 6.88 -18.78 4.57
N ARG A 88 6.17 -19.91 4.49
CA ARG A 88 4.96 -20.08 3.70
C ARG A 88 3.83 -20.38 4.67
N PRO A 89 2.85 -19.47 4.86
CA PRO A 89 1.71 -19.76 5.71
C PRO A 89 0.93 -20.95 5.13
N MET A 90 0.39 -21.79 6.02
CA MET A 90 -0.50 -22.88 5.61
C MET A 90 -1.88 -22.30 5.36
N LEU A 91 -2.43 -22.58 4.18
CA LEU A 91 -3.79 -22.20 3.81
C LEU A 91 -4.59 -23.45 3.52
N HIS A 92 -5.82 -23.51 4.03
CA HIS A 92 -6.72 -24.63 3.85
C HIS A 92 -7.58 -24.52 2.58
N SER A 93 -7.84 -23.30 2.11
CA SER A 93 -8.64 -23.01 0.92
C SER A 93 -8.33 -21.62 0.37
N VAL A 94 -8.96 -21.27 -0.75
CA VAL A 94 -8.87 -19.93 -1.35
C VAL A 94 -9.56 -18.84 -0.52
N ASP A 95 -10.52 -19.23 0.33
CA ASP A 95 -11.31 -18.33 1.19
C ASP A 95 -10.88 -18.46 2.67
N ASP A 96 -9.68 -19.00 2.94
CA ASP A 96 -9.18 -19.21 4.29
C ASP A 96 -8.85 -17.87 4.98
N VAL A 97 -9.45 -17.66 6.16
CA VAL A 97 -9.28 -16.47 7.00
C VAL A 97 -8.48 -16.74 8.28
N SER A 98 -7.86 -17.91 8.42
CA SER A 98 -7.14 -18.35 9.64
C SER A 98 -5.95 -17.47 10.03
N GLN A 99 -5.41 -16.69 9.11
CA GLN A 99 -4.31 -15.75 9.36
C GLN A 99 -4.77 -14.35 9.79
N PHE A 100 -6.09 -14.13 9.92
CA PHE A 100 -6.69 -12.89 10.41
C PHE A 100 -7.13 -13.02 11.87
N ASP A 101 -7.29 -11.88 12.54
CA ASP A 101 -7.79 -11.82 13.91
C ASP A 101 -9.29 -12.15 13.94
N THR A 102 -9.68 -13.09 14.81
CA THR A 102 -11.06 -13.60 14.88
C THR A 102 -12.07 -12.51 15.21
N LYS A 103 -11.64 -11.45 15.91
CA LYS A 103 -12.51 -10.31 16.22
C LYS A 103 -13.10 -9.63 14.98
N PHE A 104 -12.49 -9.81 13.80
CA PHE A 104 -12.99 -9.29 12.53
C PHE A 104 -13.73 -10.36 11.72
N THR A 105 -13.23 -11.60 11.70
CA THR A 105 -13.87 -12.67 10.91
C THR A 105 -15.17 -13.17 11.52
N GLU A 106 -15.38 -12.94 12.82
CA GLU A 106 -16.64 -13.23 13.53
C GLU A 106 -17.68 -12.11 13.37
N GLN A 107 -17.28 -10.93 12.87
CA GLN A 107 -18.22 -9.84 12.62
C GLN A 107 -18.99 -10.11 11.34
N MET A 108 -20.28 -9.78 11.34
CA MET A 108 -21.06 -9.81 10.11
C MET A 108 -20.59 -8.69 9.16
N PRO A 109 -20.31 -9.00 7.88
CA PRO A 109 -19.89 -8.02 6.89
C PRO A 109 -21.09 -7.19 6.43
N ILE A 110 -21.53 -6.26 7.27
CA ILE A 110 -22.68 -5.39 7.03
C ILE A 110 -22.17 -3.96 6.84
N ASP A 111 -22.65 -3.31 5.78
CA ASP A 111 -22.40 -1.89 5.55
C ASP A 111 -23.06 -1.06 6.65
N SER A 112 -22.32 -0.10 7.20
CA SER A 112 -22.85 0.83 8.19
C SER A 112 -24.07 1.56 7.63
N PRO A 113 -25.20 1.67 8.37
CA PRO A 113 -26.35 2.43 7.92
C PRO A 113 -25.99 3.90 7.65
N GLU A 114 -26.43 4.43 6.52
CA GLU A 114 -26.29 5.84 6.18
C GLU A 114 -27.58 6.58 6.56
N GLU A 115 -27.49 7.50 7.52
CA GLU A 115 -28.62 8.31 8.00
C GLU A 115 -28.94 9.50 7.06
N SER A 116 -28.03 9.86 6.16
CA SER A 116 -28.12 11.05 5.32
C SER A 116 -28.36 10.70 3.85
N SER A 117 -29.61 10.78 3.40
CA SER A 117 -30.02 10.54 2.01
C SER A 117 -29.56 11.59 0.99
N HIS A 118 -28.65 12.51 1.36
CA HIS A 118 -28.21 13.59 0.48
C HIS A 118 -26.76 13.98 0.71
N LEU A 119 -25.86 13.35 -0.05
CA LEU A 119 -24.55 13.93 -0.33
C LEU A 119 -24.73 15.18 -1.19
N SER A 120 -24.15 16.31 -0.80
CA SER A 120 -24.27 17.55 -1.58
C SER A 120 -23.55 17.41 -2.93
N ARG A 121 -23.99 18.14 -3.96
CA ARG A 121 -23.31 18.14 -5.28
C ARG A 121 -21.83 18.48 -5.18
N SER A 122 -21.48 19.44 -4.32
CA SER A 122 -20.10 19.83 -4.07
C SER A 122 -19.25 18.70 -3.46
N ILE A 123 -19.84 17.77 -2.71
CA ILE A 123 -19.13 16.58 -2.23
C ILE A 123 -18.96 15.57 -3.35
N ASN A 124 -19.98 15.35 -4.20
CA ASN A 124 -19.84 14.45 -5.35
C ASN A 124 -18.74 14.89 -6.32
N GLU A 125 -18.59 16.20 -6.52
CA GLU A 125 -17.55 16.77 -7.39
C GLU A 125 -16.12 16.47 -6.88
N MET A 126 -15.92 16.25 -5.58
CA MET A 126 -14.61 15.85 -5.02
C MET A 126 -14.15 14.46 -5.50
N PHE A 127 -15.06 13.61 -5.97
CA PHE A 127 -14.76 12.24 -6.39
C PHE A 127 -14.75 12.07 -7.93
N ILE A 128 -14.77 13.16 -8.70
CA ILE A 128 -14.57 13.08 -10.15
C ILE A 128 -13.20 12.48 -10.44
N GLY A 129 -13.16 11.44 -11.27
CA GLY A 129 -11.93 10.69 -11.57
C GLY A 129 -11.57 9.59 -10.57
N PHE A 130 -12.42 9.32 -9.56
CA PHE A 130 -12.21 8.23 -8.60
C PHE A 130 -12.30 6.84 -9.23
N THR A 131 -13.20 6.68 -10.21
CA THR A 131 -13.46 5.38 -10.83
C THR A 131 -12.30 4.93 -11.71
N TYR A 132 -11.74 3.76 -11.39
CA TYR A 132 -10.69 3.10 -12.16
C TYR A 132 -11.02 1.62 -12.31
N VAL A 133 -10.84 1.09 -13.52
CA VAL A 133 -10.88 -0.35 -13.80
C VAL A 133 -9.53 -0.74 -14.40
N ALA A 134 -8.86 -1.71 -13.79
CA ALA A 134 -7.56 -2.16 -14.28
C ALA A 134 -7.70 -2.78 -15.67
N PRO A 135 -6.79 -2.49 -16.63
CA PRO A 135 -6.84 -3.07 -17.98
C PRO A 135 -6.90 -4.60 -17.97
N SER A 136 -6.18 -5.26 -17.06
CA SER A 136 -6.19 -6.72 -16.92
C SER A 136 -7.56 -7.28 -16.56
N VAL A 137 -8.37 -6.54 -15.79
CA VAL A 137 -9.75 -6.94 -15.44
C VAL A 137 -10.67 -6.76 -16.65
N LEU A 138 -10.51 -5.66 -17.41
CA LEU A 138 -11.27 -5.45 -18.66
C LEU A 138 -10.96 -6.55 -19.68
N GLU A 139 -9.69 -6.91 -19.84
CA GLU A 139 -9.26 -8.01 -20.71
C GLU A 139 -9.85 -9.35 -20.26
N GLU A 140 -9.89 -9.62 -18.95
CA GLU A 140 -10.52 -10.82 -18.42
C GLU A 140 -12.03 -10.86 -18.65
N MET A 141 -12.73 -9.75 -18.44
CA MET A 141 -14.17 -9.63 -18.72
C MET A 141 -14.47 -9.89 -20.20
N ASN A 142 -13.70 -9.29 -21.11
CA ASN A 142 -13.86 -9.50 -22.56
C ASN A 142 -13.59 -10.94 -23.00
N ARG A 143 -12.70 -11.67 -22.30
CA ARG A 143 -12.46 -13.10 -22.58
C ARG A 143 -13.61 -14.00 -22.15
N HIS A 144 -14.34 -13.62 -21.10
CA HIS A 144 -15.44 -14.42 -20.57
C HIS A 144 -16.76 -14.24 -21.34
N ASP A 145 -16.96 -13.13 -22.07
CA ASP A 145 -18.11 -12.95 -22.97
C ASP A 145 -18.05 -13.86 -24.23
N LEU A 146 -16.91 -14.52 -24.49
CA LEU A 146 -16.73 -15.42 -25.64
C LEU A 146 -16.92 -16.91 -25.31
N ILE A 147 -16.98 -17.29 -24.03
CA ILE A 147 -17.12 -18.70 -23.60
C ILE A 147 -18.33 -18.80 -22.67
N GLY A 148 -19.49 -19.14 -23.24
CA GLY A 148 -20.68 -19.46 -22.47
C GLY A 148 -20.45 -20.68 -21.58
N GLY A 149 -20.24 -20.48 -20.28
CA GLY A 149 -20.10 -21.58 -19.34
C GLY A 149 -19.79 -21.17 -17.90
N HIS A 150 -20.78 -21.37 -17.02
CA HIS A 150 -20.75 -21.37 -15.55
C HIS A 150 -20.47 -20.05 -14.82
N VAL A 151 -21.54 -19.53 -14.23
CA VAL A 151 -21.63 -18.24 -13.54
C VAL A 151 -21.11 -18.36 -12.10
N ARG A 152 -20.03 -17.65 -11.77
CA ARG A 152 -19.87 -17.08 -10.42
C ARG A 152 -20.64 -15.76 -10.41
N ASN A 153 -21.72 -15.70 -9.65
CA ASN A 153 -22.54 -14.49 -9.50
C ASN A 153 -21.74 -13.43 -8.73
N TYR A 154 -20.89 -12.69 -9.44
CA TYR A 154 -20.54 -11.33 -9.04
C TYR A 154 -21.62 -10.42 -9.63
N SER A 155 -22.58 -10.00 -8.81
CA SER A 155 -23.50 -8.91 -9.16
C SER A 155 -22.68 -7.63 -9.35
N ASN A 156 -22.20 -7.40 -10.57
CA ASN A 156 -21.35 -6.28 -10.94
C ASN A 156 -22.15 -5.20 -11.70
N SER A 157 -23.29 -4.79 -11.14
CA SER A 157 -24.06 -3.65 -11.64
C SER A 157 -23.20 -2.39 -11.68
N ASN A 158 -22.34 -2.19 -10.67
CA ASN A 158 -21.47 -1.02 -10.55
C ASN A 158 -20.37 -0.96 -11.63
N ILE A 159 -19.77 -2.10 -12.02
CA ILE A 159 -18.71 -2.10 -13.04
C ILE A 159 -19.27 -1.82 -14.43
N LYS A 160 -20.44 -2.37 -14.77
CA LYS A 160 -21.11 -2.07 -16.06
C LYS A 160 -21.49 -0.59 -16.15
N HIS A 161 -21.98 -0.02 -15.05
CA HIS A 161 -22.33 1.40 -14.98
C HIS A 161 -21.10 2.32 -15.14
N SER A 162 -19.95 1.93 -14.57
CA SER A 162 -18.68 2.64 -14.70
C SER A 162 -18.08 2.58 -16.10
N ILE A 163 -18.14 1.42 -16.77
CA ILE A 163 -17.67 1.26 -18.15
C ILE A 163 -18.51 2.10 -19.12
N GLN A 164 -19.82 2.20 -18.88
CA GLN A 164 -20.71 3.01 -19.71
C GLN A 164 -20.51 4.52 -19.52
N GLN A 165 -20.09 4.97 -18.33
CA GLN A 165 -19.70 6.36 -18.10
C GLN A 165 -18.35 6.73 -18.75
N GLN A 166 -17.42 5.77 -18.87
CA GLN A 166 -16.13 6.00 -19.56
C GLN A 166 -16.24 6.11 -21.09
N GLN A 167 -17.29 5.54 -21.71
CA GLN A 167 -17.52 5.62 -23.16
C GLN A 167 -18.28 6.88 -23.60
N GLN A 168 -18.72 7.74 -22.67
CA GLN A 168 -19.20 9.06 -23.05
C GLN A 168 -18.03 9.90 -23.56
N PRO A 169 -18.14 10.59 -24.71
CA PRO A 169 -17.09 11.49 -25.16
C PRO A 169 -16.82 12.49 -24.04
N GLN A 170 -15.57 12.57 -23.58
CA GLN A 170 -15.12 13.62 -22.68
C GLN A 170 -15.58 14.93 -23.30
N GLN A 171 -16.56 15.61 -22.68
CA GLN A 171 -16.98 16.91 -23.16
C GLN A 171 -15.75 17.81 -23.11
N ALA A 172 -15.33 18.31 -24.26
CA ALA A 172 -14.21 19.23 -24.37
C ALA A 172 -14.44 20.39 -23.40
N LEU A 173 -13.46 20.67 -22.55
CA LEU A 173 -13.49 21.81 -21.64
C LEU A 173 -13.78 23.09 -22.46
N PRO A 174 -14.74 23.94 -22.06
CA PRO A 174 -14.96 25.21 -22.73
C PRO A 174 -13.68 26.07 -22.65
N PRO A 175 -13.35 26.85 -23.70
CA PRO A 175 -12.18 27.71 -23.69
C PRO A 175 -12.25 28.76 -22.57
N PRO A 176 -11.11 29.15 -21.97
CA PRO A 176 -11.09 30.14 -20.92
C PRO A 176 -11.62 31.50 -21.41
N PRO A 177 -12.27 32.30 -20.55
CA PRO A 177 -12.78 33.61 -20.92
C PRO A 177 -11.63 34.57 -21.28
N PRO A 178 -11.86 35.52 -22.21
CA PRO A 178 -10.84 36.49 -22.60
C PRO A 178 -10.48 37.41 -21.43
N PRO A 179 -9.21 37.89 -21.37
CA PRO A 179 -8.77 38.79 -20.32
C PRO A 179 -9.55 40.12 -20.35
N PRO A 180 -9.78 40.75 -19.19
CA PRO A 180 -10.52 42.00 -19.12
C PRO A 180 -9.79 43.12 -19.87
N SER A 181 -10.53 43.86 -20.69
CA SER A 181 -10.08 45.06 -21.38
C SER A 181 -9.61 46.09 -20.34
N ARG A 182 -8.35 46.52 -20.42
CA ARG A 182 -7.86 47.66 -19.65
C ARG A 182 -8.55 48.93 -20.16
N SER A 183 -9.30 49.59 -19.28
CA SER A 183 -9.63 51.01 -19.38
C SER A 183 -8.57 51.84 -18.69
#